data_AF-A0A9E0VMQ3-F1
#
_entry.id   AF-A0A9E0VMQ3-F1
#
_cell.length_a   1.000
_cell.length_b   1.000
_cell.length_c   1.000
_cell.angle_alpha   90.00
_cell.angle_beta   90.00
_cell.angle_gamma   90.00
#
_symmetry.space_group_name_H-M   'P 1'
#
loop_
_entity.id
_entity.type
_entity.pdbx_description
1 polymer ?
#
loop_
_entity_poly.entity_id
_entity_poly.type
_entity_poly.pdbx_seq_one_letter_code
_entity_poly.pdbx_strand_id
1 'polypeptide(L)'
;MKSKITLFLSLSTLILFFANYSALGQEPQKTPQEMASEQADRLQRDLKLADHQLFYIDSILQYNFQALTNEIEEMKKAGLQSRDTYFNAQKKWGQKTEEAFEKILDKEQFIRYLKISGRWKDYKKRNGIK
;
A
#
# COMPACT_ATOMS: atom_id res chain seq x y z
N MET A 1 -11.76 12.75 -38.61
CA MET A 1 -11.00 11.70 -37.90
C MET A 1 -11.33 11.77 -36.42
N LYS A 2 -11.98 10.75 -35.86
CA LYS A 2 -12.32 10.68 -34.43
C LYS A 2 -11.06 10.24 -33.67
N SER A 3 -10.39 11.18 -32.98
CA SER A 3 -9.26 10.87 -32.11
C SER A 3 -9.77 10.08 -30.91
N LYS A 4 -9.40 8.79 -30.83
CA LYS A 4 -9.58 7.99 -29.62
C LYS A 4 -8.47 8.37 -28.66
N ILE A 5 -8.78 9.28 -27.74
CA ILE A 5 -7.92 9.56 -26.58
C ILE A 5 -8.04 8.32 -25.67
N THR A 6 -7.10 7.40 -25.80
CA THR A 6 -6.94 6.28 -24.88
C THR A 6 -6.38 6.85 -23.58
N LEU A 7 -7.26 7.14 -22.63
CA LEU A 7 -6.91 7.61 -21.30
C LEU A 7 -6.23 6.45 -20.55
N PHE A 8 -4.91 6.38 -20.61
CA PHE A 8 -4.13 5.51 -19.74
C PHE A 8 -4.32 6.01 -18.30
N LEU A 9 -5.20 5.37 -17.54
CA LEU A 9 -5.20 5.46 -16.08
C LEU A 9 -3.84 4.96 -15.59
N SER A 10 -2.92 5.89 -15.33
CA SER A 10 -1.66 5.55 -14.70
C SER A 10 -1.94 4.98 -13.30
N LEU A 11 -1.40 3.78 -13.06
CA LEU A 11 -1.52 2.92 -11.90
C LEU A 11 -0.80 3.49 -10.66
N SER A 12 -1.03 4.76 -10.35
CA SER A 12 -0.36 5.52 -9.26
C SER A 12 -1.24 5.67 -8.02
N THR A 13 -2.40 5.02 -7.96
CA THR A 13 -3.38 5.11 -6.86
C THR A 13 -3.08 4.19 -5.69
N LEU A 14 -1.80 4.05 -5.31
CA LEU A 14 -1.41 3.43 -4.03
C LEU A 14 -0.96 4.45 -2.97
N ILE A 15 -0.91 5.76 -3.28
CA ILE A 15 -0.30 6.76 -2.38
C ILE A 15 -1.22 7.94 -1.98
N LEU A 16 -2.50 7.97 -2.36
CA LEU A 16 -3.35 9.17 -2.12
C LEU A 16 -4.59 9.01 -1.22
N PHE A 17 -4.79 7.89 -0.52
CA PHE A 17 -6.01 7.73 0.30
C PHE A 17 -5.97 8.33 1.71
N PHE A 18 -4.88 8.99 2.14
CA PHE A 18 -4.81 9.58 3.48
C PHE A 18 -4.53 11.09 3.51
N ALA A 19 -4.34 11.73 2.34
CA ALA A 19 -4.02 13.16 2.28
C ALA A 19 -5.26 14.08 2.15
N ASN A 20 -6.47 13.54 2.04
CA ASN A 20 -7.71 14.32 2.05
C ASN A 20 -8.47 14.15 3.37
N TYR A 21 -7.81 14.49 4.47
CA TYR A 21 -8.51 14.77 5.72
C TYR A 21 -8.85 16.26 5.72
N SER A 22 -10.15 16.53 5.79
CA SER A 22 -10.85 17.84 5.78
C SER A 22 -11.16 18.43 4.38
N ALA A 23 -12.47 18.57 4.12
CA ALA A 23 -13.13 19.18 2.96
C ALA A 23 -13.32 18.29 1.70
N LEU A 24 -14.31 17.37 1.73
CA LEU A 24 -15.23 17.01 0.62
C LEU A 24 -15.77 15.58 0.85
N GLY A 25 -17.04 15.45 1.28
CA GLY A 25 -17.85 14.22 1.18
C GLY A 25 -17.34 12.98 1.93
N GLN A 26 -17.84 12.75 3.15
CA GLN A 26 -17.48 11.60 3.98
C GLN A 26 -18.06 10.29 3.41
N GLU A 27 -17.29 9.58 2.60
CA GLU A 27 -17.37 8.11 2.60
C GLU A 27 -17.00 7.62 4.02
N PRO A 28 -17.68 6.62 4.60
CA PRO A 28 -17.28 6.06 5.88
C PRO A 28 -15.83 5.57 5.81
N GLN A 29 -15.03 5.89 6.82
CA GLN A 29 -13.65 5.44 6.88
C GLN A 29 -13.64 3.92 7.01
N LYS A 30 -13.01 3.25 6.04
CA LYS A 30 -12.80 1.81 6.07
C LYS A 30 -11.96 1.42 7.28
N THR A 31 -12.37 0.36 7.95
CA THR A 31 -11.59 -0.28 9.01
C THR A 31 -10.28 -0.83 8.45
N PRO A 32 -9.23 -1.01 9.28
CA PRO A 32 -8.00 -1.69 8.86
C PRO A 32 -8.24 -3.05 8.20
N GLN A 33 -9.24 -3.79 8.67
CA GLN A 33 -9.63 -5.08 8.11
C GLN A 33 -10.23 -4.96 6.72
N GLU A 34 -11.16 -4.02 6.50
CA GLU A 34 -11.75 -3.78 5.17
C GLU A 34 -10.69 -3.30 4.17
N MET A 35 -9.79 -2.41 4.60
CA MET A 35 -8.66 -1.98 3.78
C MET A 35 -7.75 -3.14 3.42
N ALA A 36 -7.45 -4.03 4.37
CA ALA A 36 -6.60 -5.19 4.15
C ALA A 36 -7.24 -6.16 3.15
N SER A 37 -8.50 -6.51 3.36
CA SER A 37 -9.24 -7.42 2.49
C SER A 37 -9.34 -6.90 1.06
N GLU A 38 -9.70 -5.61 0.87
CA GLU A 38 -9.78 -5.03 -0.47
C GLU A 38 -8.42 -5.01 -1.18
N GLN A 39 -7.35 -4.73 -0.44
CA GLN A 39 -6.00 -4.70 -0.99
C GLN A 39 -5.48 -6.11 -1.30
N ALA A 40 -5.78 -7.09 -0.45
CA ALA A 40 -5.46 -8.50 -0.69
C ALA A 40 -6.19 -9.02 -1.93
N ASP A 41 -7.47 -8.72 -2.11
CA ASP A 41 -8.26 -9.08 -3.28
C ASP A 41 -7.71 -8.46 -4.58
N ARG A 42 -7.24 -7.22 -4.51
CA ARG A 42 -6.57 -6.56 -5.65
C ARG A 42 -5.27 -7.27 -6.01
N LEU A 43 -4.43 -7.53 -5.00
CA LEU A 43 -3.15 -8.22 -5.19
C LEU A 43 -3.33 -9.66 -5.68
N GLN A 44 -4.39 -10.36 -5.25
CA GLN A 44 -4.77 -11.67 -5.78
C GLN A 44 -4.90 -11.63 -7.30
N ARG A 45 -5.66 -10.66 -7.83
CA ARG A 45 -5.88 -10.52 -9.28
C ARG A 45 -4.63 -10.08 -10.01
N ASP A 46 -3.90 -9.11 -9.44
CA ASP A 46 -2.73 -8.52 -10.09
C ASP A 46 -1.54 -9.48 -10.13
N LEU A 47 -1.34 -10.27 -9.08
CA LEU A 47 -0.17 -11.11 -8.91
C LEU A 47 -0.47 -12.60 -9.15
N LYS A 48 -1.76 -12.96 -9.35
CA LYS A 48 -2.22 -14.34 -9.47
C LYS A 48 -1.74 -15.20 -8.30
N LEU A 49 -2.00 -14.73 -7.08
CA LEU A 49 -1.48 -15.40 -5.89
C LEU A 49 -2.13 -16.78 -5.74
N ALA A 50 -1.41 -17.73 -5.19
CA ALA A 50 -2.02 -18.96 -4.69
C ALA A 50 -2.80 -18.67 -3.40
N ASP A 51 -3.78 -19.52 -3.06
CA ASP A 51 -4.64 -19.30 -1.87
C ASP A 51 -3.84 -19.12 -0.58
N HIS A 52 -2.74 -19.86 -0.41
CA HIS A 52 -1.87 -19.71 0.75
C HIS A 52 -1.14 -18.35 0.76
N GLN A 53 -0.71 -17.85 -0.40
CA GLN A 53 -0.08 -16.54 -0.53
C GLN A 53 -1.10 -15.43 -0.24
N LEU A 54 -2.34 -15.57 -0.73
CA LEU A 54 -3.44 -14.65 -0.44
C LEU A 54 -3.71 -14.57 1.06
N PHE A 55 -3.82 -15.72 1.74
CA PHE A 55 -4.03 -15.79 3.18
C PHE A 55 -2.94 -15.05 3.97
N TYR A 56 -1.67 -15.27 3.62
CA TYR A 56 -0.57 -14.58 4.28
C TYR A 56 -0.56 -13.08 3.97
N ILE A 57 -0.81 -12.69 2.72
CA ILE A 57 -0.86 -11.27 2.32
C ILE A 57 -1.96 -10.52 3.06
N ASP A 58 -3.17 -11.09 3.14
CA ASP A 58 -4.27 -10.49 3.89
C ASP A 58 -3.90 -10.35 5.38
N SER A 59 -3.37 -11.41 6.00
CA SER A 59 -2.93 -11.38 7.40
C SER A 59 -1.86 -10.30 7.68
N ILE A 60 -0.87 -10.16 6.78
CA ILE A 60 0.18 -9.14 6.87
C ILE A 60 -0.43 -7.75 6.75
N LEU A 61 -1.35 -7.54 5.80
CA LEU A 61 -2.01 -6.26 5.58
C LEU A 61 -2.89 -5.87 6.77
N GLN A 62 -3.67 -6.80 7.32
CA GLN A 62 -4.49 -6.56 8.52
C GLN A 62 -3.62 -6.10 9.69
N TYR A 63 -2.53 -6.82 9.97
CA TYR A 63 -1.60 -6.46 11.04
C TYR A 63 -0.97 -5.08 10.81
N ASN A 64 -0.41 -4.83 9.61
CA ASN A 64 0.30 -3.60 9.33
C ASN A 64 -0.63 -2.37 9.24
N PHE A 65 -1.85 -2.52 8.71
CA PHE A 65 -2.83 -1.44 8.71
C PHE A 65 -3.33 -1.15 10.11
N GLN A 66 -3.59 -2.17 10.93
CA GLN A 66 -3.96 -1.94 12.33
C GLN A 66 -2.85 -1.20 13.09
N ALA A 67 -1.60 -1.61 12.89
CA ALA A 67 -0.47 -1.00 13.56
C ALA A 67 -0.19 0.44 13.08
N LEU A 68 -0.36 0.72 11.79
CA LEU A 68 -0.31 2.07 11.25
C LEU A 68 -1.42 2.95 11.84
N THR A 69 -2.66 2.44 11.90
CA THR A 69 -3.78 3.17 12.50
C THR A 69 -3.51 3.48 13.97
N ASN A 70 -3.03 2.51 14.74
CA ASN A 70 -2.67 2.71 16.15
C ASN A 70 -1.61 3.81 16.32
N GLU A 71 -0.54 3.77 15.51
CA GLU A 71 0.52 4.78 15.58
C GLU A 71 0.03 6.17 15.17
N ILE A 72 -0.86 6.27 14.17
CA ILE A 72 -1.51 7.53 13.81
C ILE A 72 -2.34 8.08 14.98
N GLU A 73 -3.09 7.23 15.67
CA GLU A 73 -3.88 7.63 16.83
C GLU A 73 -3.00 8.04 18.03
N GLU A 74 -1.88 7.36 18.25
CA GLU A 74 -0.89 7.75 19.26
C GLU A 74 -0.26 9.12 18.95
N MET A 75 0.12 9.35 17.69
CA MET A 75 0.65 10.65 17.26
C MET A 75 -0.39 11.77 17.43
N LYS A 76 -1.67 11.50 17.13
CA LYS A 76 -2.76 12.46 17.36
C LYS A 76 -2.88 12.81 18.84
N LYS A 77 -2.87 11.81 19.73
CA LYS A 77 -2.94 11.99 21.19
C LYS A 77 -1.73 12.75 21.74
N ALA A 78 -0.54 12.53 21.18
CA ALA A 78 0.69 13.22 21.56
C ALA A 78 0.83 14.63 20.96
N GLY A 79 -0.12 15.09 20.13
CA GLY A 79 -0.05 16.39 19.46
C GLY A 79 0.96 16.46 18.29
N LEU A 80 1.48 15.32 17.83
CA LEU A 80 2.50 15.22 16.78
C LEU A 80 1.88 15.07 15.38
N GLN A 81 1.05 16.05 14.99
CA GLN A 81 0.19 15.96 13.80
C GLN A 81 0.80 16.62 12.55
N SER A 82 2.13 16.63 12.44
CA SER A 82 2.81 17.18 11.25
C SER A 82 2.64 16.25 10.04
N ARG A 83 2.73 16.81 8.83
CA ARG A 83 2.75 16.02 7.60
C ARG A 83 3.89 15.00 7.59
N ASP A 84 5.06 15.39 8.09
CA ASP A 84 6.26 14.56 8.07
C ASP A 84 6.15 13.37 9.02
N THR A 85 5.53 13.54 10.20
CA THR A 85 5.32 12.45 11.16
C THR A 85 4.38 11.39 10.57
N TYR A 86 3.27 11.79 9.96
CA TYR A 86 2.38 10.84 9.27
C TYR A 86 3.04 10.15 8.08
N PHE A 87 3.78 10.90 7.26
CA PHE A 87 4.50 10.35 6.12
C PHE A 87 5.56 9.32 6.56
N ASN A 88 6.29 9.60 7.63
CA ASN A 88 7.30 8.69 8.16
C ASN A 88 6.68 7.39 8.71
N ALA A 89 5.54 7.47 9.40
CA ALA A 89 4.81 6.29 9.85
C ALA A 89 4.34 5.44 8.67
N GLN A 90 3.75 6.05 7.64
CA GLN A 90 3.34 5.36 6.42
C GLN A 90 4.51 4.70 5.70
N LYS A 91 5.63 5.41 5.56
CA LYS A 91 6.85 4.87 4.94
C LYS A 91 7.39 3.66 5.71
N LYS A 92 7.41 3.74 7.05
CA LYS A 92 7.85 2.65 7.93
C LYS A 92 7.01 1.39 7.74
N TRP A 93 5.68 1.53 7.80
CA TRP A 93 4.77 0.40 7.65
C TRP A 93 4.73 -0.13 6.22
N GLY A 94 4.84 0.75 5.22
CA GLY A 94 5.01 0.34 3.82
C GLY A 94 6.28 -0.50 3.61
N GLN A 95 7.39 -0.12 4.24
CA GLN A 95 8.62 -0.91 4.20
C GLN A 95 8.44 -2.28 4.86
N LYS A 96 7.84 -2.35 6.04
CA LYS A 96 7.52 -3.61 6.72
C LYS A 96 6.65 -4.54 5.86
N THR A 97 5.66 -3.99 5.16
CA THR A 97 4.84 -4.77 4.21
C THR A 97 5.67 -5.28 3.03
N GLU A 98 6.58 -4.49 2.47
CA GLU A 98 7.49 -4.93 1.39
C GLU A 98 8.31 -6.14 1.81
N GLU A 99 8.98 -6.01 2.96
CA GLU A 99 9.90 -7.02 3.51
C GLU A 99 9.16 -8.32 3.86
N ALA A 100 7.90 -8.20 4.27
CA ALA A 100 7.04 -9.36 4.52
C ALA A 100 6.61 -10.01 3.20
N PHE A 101 6.21 -9.23 2.20
CA PHE A 101 5.79 -9.75 0.89
C PHE A 101 6.92 -10.43 0.14
N GLU A 102 8.16 -9.93 0.24
CA GLU A 102 9.34 -10.55 -0.38
C GLU A 102 9.56 -12.01 0.04
N LYS A 103 9.11 -12.37 1.25
CA LYS A 103 9.24 -13.73 1.80
C LYS A 103 8.12 -14.68 1.35
N ILE A 104 7.01 -14.14 0.86
CA ILE A 104 5.79 -14.90 0.51
C ILE A 104 5.63 -15.05 -0.99
N LEU A 105 5.99 -13.99 -1.72
CA LEU A 105 5.88 -13.94 -3.17
C LEU A 105 7.07 -14.62 -3.83
N ASP A 106 6.84 -15.25 -4.97
CA ASP A 106 7.95 -15.61 -5.83
C ASP A 106 8.62 -14.36 -6.43
N LYS A 107 9.78 -14.55 -7.05
CA LYS A 107 10.58 -13.44 -7.59
C LYS A 107 9.82 -12.62 -8.64
N GLU A 108 9.04 -13.26 -9.51
CA GLU A 108 8.31 -12.56 -10.57
C GLU A 108 7.14 -11.77 -10.00
N GLN A 109 6.38 -12.38 -9.09
CA GLN A 109 5.30 -11.75 -8.36
C GLN A 109 5.80 -10.55 -7.54
N PHE A 110 6.92 -10.70 -6.83
CA PHE A 110 7.49 -9.62 -6.02
C PHE A 110 7.97 -8.45 -6.87
N ILE A 111 8.67 -8.72 -7.99
CA ILE A 111 9.05 -7.66 -8.94
C ILE A 111 7.80 -6.97 -9.52
N ARG A 112 6.74 -7.72 -9.84
CA ARG A 112 5.47 -7.15 -10.31
C ARG A 112 4.84 -6.27 -9.25
N TYR A 113 4.77 -6.73 -8.00
CA TYR A 113 4.32 -5.95 -6.85
C TYR A 113 5.08 -4.63 -6.72
N LEU A 114 6.42 -4.66 -6.78
CA LEU A 114 7.26 -3.47 -6.70
C LEU A 114 6.98 -2.49 -7.85
N LYS A 115 6.69 -2.98 -9.05
CA LYS A 115 6.35 -2.14 -10.21
C LYS A 115 4.97 -1.49 -10.06
N ILE A 116 3.94 -2.26 -9.71
CA ILE A 116 2.57 -1.74 -9.57
C ILE A 116 2.42 -0.82 -8.35
N SER A 117 3.25 -0.98 -7.33
CA SER A 117 3.29 -0.10 -6.15
C SER A 117 4.18 1.13 -6.32
N GLY A 118 4.89 1.26 -7.45
CA GLY A 118 5.82 2.37 -7.70
C GLY A 118 7.15 2.28 -6.93
N ARG A 119 7.42 1.17 -6.25
CA ARG A 119 8.56 0.97 -5.34
C ARG A 119 9.79 0.36 -6.00
N TRP A 120 9.66 -0.09 -7.25
CA TRP A 120 10.74 -0.74 -8.00
C TRP A 120 12.03 0.08 -8.07
N LYS A 121 11.92 1.40 -8.32
CA LYS A 121 13.09 2.27 -8.41
C LYS A 121 13.86 2.33 -7.09
N ASP A 122 13.15 2.48 -5.98
CA ASP A 122 13.77 2.56 -4.66
C ASP A 122 14.35 1.21 -4.24
N TYR A 123 13.65 0.12 -4.54
CA TYR A 123 14.17 -1.23 -4.30
C TYR A 123 15.47 -1.49 -5.07
N LYS A 124 15.52 -1.13 -6.36
CA LYS A 124 16.75 -1.24 -7.16
C LYS A 124 17.90 -0.44 -6.55
N LYS A 125 17.62 0.81 -6.15
CA LYS A 125 18.62 1.69 -5.52
C LYS A 125 19.16 1.10 -4.21
N ARG A 126 18.29 0.58 -3.35
CA ARG A 126 18.69 -0.05 -2.07
C ARG A 126 19.53 -1.31 -2.27
N ASN A 127 19.24 -2.09 -3.30
CA ASN A 127 19.88 -3.39 -3.56
C ASN A 127 21.01 -3.35 -4.60
N GLY A 128 21.41 -2.16 -5.08
CA GLY A 128 22.48 -2.03 -6.07
C GLY A 128 22.17 -2.65 -7.45
N ILE A 129 20.89 -2.81 -7.78
CA ILE A 129 20.44 -3.36 -9.07
C ILE A 129 20.49 -2.25 -10.11
N LYS A 130 21.28 -2.44 -11.16
CA LYS A 130 21.41 -1.48 -12.27
C LYS A 130 20.10 -1.41 -13.08
#